data_AF-A0A955QBK7-F1
#
_entry.id   AF-A0A955QBK7-F1
#
_cell.length_a   1.000
_cell.length_b   1.000
_cell.length_c   1.000
_cell.angle_alpha   90.00
_cell.angle_beta   90.00
_cell.angle_gamma   90.00
#
_symmetry.space_group_name_H-M   'P 1'
#
loop_
_entity.id
_entity.type
_entity.pdbx_description
1 polymer ?
#
loop_
_entity_poly.entity_id
_entity_poly.type
_entity_poly.pdbx_seq_one_letter_code
_entity_poly.pdbx_strand_id
1 'polypeptide(L)'
;MEPRYNIAPSQLIACVRVNPTSQEKECVQFQWGLVPSWAKELSLGHRLIHAQAETVAEKPSFRKAFQQQRCLILADGFYEWKRIGTETQPCYIHKNLLLDTPQLAGGALLNRKPPLCVCRDLGSLGNPTSRVP
;
A
#
# COMPACT_ATOMS: atom_id res chain seq x y z
N MET A 1 10.73 14.52 0.38
CA MET A 1 9.69 13.85 1.19
C MET A 1 10.09 14.02 2.64
N GLU A 2 9.15 14.42 3.49
CA GLU A 2 9.40 14.57 4.93
C GLU A 2 9.18 13.25 5.67
N PRO A 3 9.95 12.95 6.73
CA PRO A 3 9.75 11.76 7.56
C PRO A 3 8.40 11.80 8.29
N ARG A 4 7.72 10.65 8.39
CA ARG A 4 6.41 10.51 9.05
C ARG A 4 6.32 9.22 9.86
N TYR A 5 5.94 9.33 11.13
CA TYR A 5 5.95 8.20 12.08
C TYR A 5 4.58 7.51 12.25
N ASN A 6 3.47 8.17 11.88
CA ASN A 6 2.12 7.62 12.01
C ASN A 6 1.30 7.93 10.74
N ILE A 7 1.56 7.16 9.69
CA ILE A 7 0.79 7.23 8.45
C ILE A 7 -0.45 6.36 8.62
N ALA A 8 -1.63 6.93 8.38
CA ALA A 8 -2.92 6.25 8.48
C ALA A 8 -3.52 5.97 7.09
N PRO A 9 -4.53 5.09 7.01
CA PRO A 9 -5.36 4.94 5.80
C PRO A 9 -5.81 6.28 5.21
N SER A 10 -5.99 6.29 3.89
CA SER A 10 -6.38 7.47 3.09
C SER A 10 -5.33 8.57 2.98
N GLN A 11 -4.21 8.48 3.71
CA GLN A 11 -3.10 9.43 3.60
C GLN A 11 -2.14 9.02 2.48
N LEU A 12 -1.31 9.98 2.06
CA LEU A 12 -0.23 9.72 1.12
C LEU A 12 0.89 8.91 1.79
N ILE A 13 1.32 7.87 1.08
CA ILE A 13 2.41 6.98 1.49
C ILE A 13 3.44 6.81 0.37
N ALA A 14 4.70 6.70 0.75
CA ALA A 14 5.83 6.52 -0.15
C ALA A 14 5.83 5.11 -0.74
N CYS A 15 5.90 5.01 -2.06
CA CYS A 15 5.94 3.75 -2.77
C CYS A 15 6.98 3.76 -3.88
N VAL A 16 7.65 2.62 -4.08
CA VAL A 16 8.45 2.35 -5.28
C VAL A 16 7.63 1.54 -6.26
N ARG A 17 7.60 1.94 -7.52
CA ARG A 17 6.95 1.19 -8.61
C ARG A 17 7.82 1.17 -9.86
N VAL A 18 7.46 0.32 -10.81
CA VAL A 18 7.95 0.42 -12.19
C VAL A 18 6.98 1.31 -12.96
N ASN A 19 7.51 2.37 -13.58
CA ASN A 19 6.72 3.26 -14.43
C ASN A 19 6.21 2.47 -15.65
N PRO A 20 4.90 2.48 -15.95
CA PRO A 20 4.34 1.67 -17.04
C PRO A 20 4.84 2.10 -18.43
N THR A 21 5.25 3.36 -18.59
CA THR A 21 5.73 3.93 -19.86
C THR A 21 7.24 3.81 -20.00
N SER A 22 8.01 4.33 -19.04
CA SER A 22 9.47 4.33 -19.14
C SER A 22 10.11 2.99 -18.74
N GLN A 23 9.37 2.10 -18.07
CA GLN A 23 9.89 0.86 -17.47
C GLN A 23 10.98 1.06 -16.40
N GLU A 24 11.20 2.30 -15.97
CA GLU A 24 12.15 2.63 -14.92
C GLU A 24 11.51 2.53 -13.53
N LYS A 25 12.35 2.29 -12.51
CA LYS A 25 11.91 2.32 -11.12
C LYS A 25 11.81 3.78 -10.67
N GLU A 26 10.68 4.16 -10.11
CA GLU A 26 10.45 5.50 -9.56
C GLU A 26 9.90 5.42 -8.13
N CYS A 27 10.25 6.43 -7.33
CA CYS A 27 9.68 6.65 -6.01
C CYS A 27 8.58 7.70 -6.13
N VAL A 28 7.35 7.31 -5.79
CA VAL A 28 6.14 8.15 -5.91
C VAL A 28 5.32 8.10 -4.63
N GLN A 29 4.35 9.00 -4.50
CA GLN A 29 3.39 8.95 -3.40
C GLN A 29 2.03 8.47 -3.89
N PHE A 30 1.43 7.55 -3.15
CA PHE A 30 0.09 7.06 -3.41
C PHE A 30 -0.83 7.26 -2.22
N GLN A 31 -2.12 7.33 -2.48
CA GLN A 31 -3.10 7.27 -1.40
C GLN A 31 -3.20 5.82 -0.89
N TRP A 32 -3.09 5.64 0.44
CA TRP A 32 -3.25 4.32 1.06
C TRP A 32 -4.72 3.89 1.07
N GLY A 33 -5.07 3.08 0.08
CA GLY A 33 -6.42 2.55 -0.16
C GLY A 33 -6.68 2.38 -1.65
N LEU A 34 -7.21 1.22 -2.05
CA LEU A 34 -7.49 0.92 -3.46
C LEU A 34 -8.91 1.33 -3.85
N VAL A 35 -9.04 2.14 -4.90
CA VAL A 35 -10.33 2.38 -5.55
C VAL A 35 -10.37 1.55 -6.84
N PRO A 36 -11.18 0.47 -6.90
CA PRO A 36 -11.35 -0.30 -8.13
C PRO A 36 -11.90 0.57 -9.26
N SER A 37 -11.54 0.30 -10.51
CA SER A 37 -11.95 1.11 -11.66
C SER A 37 -13.46 1.14 -11.91
N TRP A 38 -14.20 0.16 -11.38
CA TRP A 38 -15.67 0.09 -11.44
C TRP A 38 -16.37 0.84 -10.30
N ALA A 39 -15.62 1.26 -9.28
CA ALA A 39 -16.19 1.94 -8.13
C ALA A 39 -16.67 3.33 -8.53
N LYS A 40 -17.93 3.64 -8.20
CA LYS A 40 -18.51 4.97 -8.43
C LYS A 40 -18.07 5.99 -7.38
N GLU A 41 -17.71 5.51 -6.19
CA GLU A 41 -17.35 6.35 -5.05
C GLU A 41 -15.91 6.10 -4.61
N LEU A 42 -15.20 7.20 -4.30
CA LEU A 42 -13.82 7.15 -3.81
C LEU A 42 -13.72 6.63 -2.37
N SER A 43 -14.80 6.79 -1.59
CA SER A 43 -14.95 6.32 -0.20
C SER A 43 -14.69 4.81 -0.07
N LEU A 44 -14.96 4.03 -1.13
CA LEU A 44 -14.70 2.60 -1.14
C LEU A 44 -13.23 2.26 -0.91
N GLY A 45 -12.32 3.16 -1.28
CA GLY A 45 -10.88 3.01 -1.04
C GLY A 45 -10.51 2.87 0.43
N HIS A 46 -11.27 3.48 1.33
CA HIS A 46 -11.03 3.40 2.78
C HIS A 46 -11.24 1.98 3.33
N ARG A 47 -12.03 1.16 2.63
CA ARG A 47 -12.31 -0.23 3.01
C ARG A 47 -11.32 -1.23 2.40
N LEU A 48 -10.56 -0.80 1.39
CA LEU A 48 -9.66 -1.65 0.60
C LEU A 48 -8.19 -1.28 0.85
N ILE A 49 -7.82 -1.25 2.13
CA ILE A 49 -6.48 -0.87 2.60
C ILE A 49 -5.52 -2.06 2.76
N HIS A 50 -6.08 -3.26 2.84
CA HIS A 50 -5.36 -4.52 3.02
C HIS A 50 -5.93 -5.59 2.08
N ALA A 51 -5.05 -6.39 1.47
CA ALA A 51 -5.42 -7.58 0.72
C ALA A 51 -4.72 -8.82 1.27
N GLN A 52 -5.47 -9.92 1.36
CA GLN A 52 -4.93 -11.24 1.72
C GLN A 52 -4.15 -11.82 0.56
N ALA A 53 -2.90 -12.21 0.78
CA ALA A 53 -2.01 -12.71 -0.27
C ALA A 53 -2.56 -13.96 -0.98
N GLU A 54 -3.33 -14.79 -0.29
CA GLU A 54 -3.92 -16.01 -0.81
C GLU A 54 -5.00 -15.76 -1.87
N THR A 55 -5.74 -14.65 -1.74
CA THR A 55 -6.94 -14.37 -2.56
C THR A 55 -6.82 -13.09 -3.38
N VAL A 56 -5.69 -12.39 -3.29
CA VAL A 56 -5.45 -11.10 -3.96
C VAL A 56 -5.55 -11.20 -5.49
N ALA A 57 -5.14 -12.34 -6.06
CA ALA A 57 -5.17 -12.58 -7.51
C ALA A 57 -6.58 -12.87 -8.04
N GLU A 58 -7.50 -13.30 -7.17
CA GLU A 58 -8.84 -13.77 -7.54
C GLU A 58 -9.90 -12.70 -7.28
N LYS A 59 -9.78 -11.97 -6.16
CA LYS A 59 -10.78 -10.99 -5.73
C LYS A 59 -10.97 -9.87 -6.76
N PRO A 60 -12.20 -9.60 -7.25
CA PRO A 60 -12.47 -8.59 -8.27
C PRO A 60 -11.94 -7.19 -7.95
N SER A 61 -11.95 -6.81 -6.67
CA SER A 61 -11.42 -5.52 -6.21
C SER A 61 -9.92 -5.39 -6.44
N PHE A 62 -9.14 -6.48 -6.33
CA PHE A 62 -7.68 -6.46 -6.28
C PHE A 62 -7.01 -7.05 -7.51
N ARG A 63 -7.64 -8.01 -8.21
CA ARG A 63 -7.00 -8.83 -9.25
C ARG A 63 -6.26 -8.03 -10.33
N LYS A 64 -6.86 -6.92 -10.79
CA LYS A 64 -6.26 -6.06 -11.84
C LYS A 64 -5.05 -5.30 -11.31
N ALA A 65 -5.18 -4.70 -10.13
CA ALA A 65 -4.09 -3.97 -9.49
C ALA A 65 -2.92 -4.91 -9.15
N PHE A 66 -3.21 -6.14 -8.70
CA PHE A 66 -2.21 -7.16 -8.43
C PHE A 66 -1.40 -7.56 -9.67
N GLN A 67 -2.04 -7.64 -10.84
CA GLN A 67 -1.38 -8.01 -12.08
C GLN A 67 -0.56 -6.86 -12.69
N GLN A 68 -1.08 -5.63 -12.64
CA GLN A 68 -0.58 -4.53 -13.48
C GLN A 68 -0.04 -3.33 -12.69
N GLN A 69 -0.39 -3.17 -11.42
CA GLN A 69 -0.17 -1.94 -10.65
C GLN A 69 0.54 -2.22 -9.32
N ARG A 70 1.52 -3.14 -9.35
CA ARG A 70 2.29 -3.51 -8.17
C ARG A 70 3.21 -2.36 -7.76
N CYS A 71 3.27 -2.11 -6.46
CA CYS A 71 4.23 -1.20 -5.85
C CYS A 71 4.71 -1.76 -4.51
N LEU A 72 5.84 -1.26 -4.04
CA LEU A 72 6.40 -1.56 -2.72
C LEU A 72 6.27 -0.34 -1.85
N ILE A 73 5.59 -0.48 -0.72
CA ILE A 73 5.51 0.57 0.30
C ILE A 73 6.85 0.66 1.02
N LEU A 74 7.36 1.88 1.17
CA LEU A 74 8.53 2.17 2.00
C LEU A 74 8.06 2.48 3.43
N ALA A 75 8.55 1.71 4.40
CA ALA A 75 8.29 1.91 5.82
C ALA A 75 9.43 1.30 6.66
N ASP A 76 9.77 1.96 7.76
CA ASP A 76 10.71 1.43 8.76
C ASP A 76 10.09 0.26 9.55
N GLY A 77 8.78 0.31 9.73
CA GLY A 77 7.97 -0.70 10.43
C GLY A 77 6.48 -0.36 10.36
N PHE A 78 5.66 -1.16 11.04
CA PHE A 78 4.22 -0.97 11.12
C PHE A 78 3.71 -1.26 12.53
N TYR A 79 2.51 -0.77 12.85
CA TYR A 79 1.86 -1.01 14.14
C TYR A 79 0.83 -2.14 14.02
N GLU A 80 0.79 -3.02 15.00
CA GLU A 80 -0.25 -4.03 15.18
C GLU A 80 -0.83 -3.94 16.58
N TRP A 81 -2.14 -4.15 16.71
CA TRP A 81 -2.81 -4.11 18.00
C TRP A 81 -2.89 -5.52 18.57
N LYS A 82 -2.13 -5.76 19.64
CA LYS A 82 -2.17 -7.02 20.37
C LYS A 82 -3.24 -6.96 21.44
N ARG A 83 -4.14 -7.95 21.46
CA ARG A 83 -5.11 -8.11 22.53
C ARG A 83 -4.46 -8.79 23.74
N ILE A 84 -4.55 -8.15 24.90
CA ILE A 84 -4.01 -8.65 26.18
C ILE A 84 -5.17 -8.65 27.17
N GLY A 85 -5.79 -9.81 27.37
CA GLY A 85 -7.04 -9.91 28.12
C GLY A 85 -8.18 -9.12 27.46
N THR A 86 -8.71 -8.14 28.19
CA THR A 86 -9.77 -7.22 27.71
C THR A 86 -9.22 -5.97 27.04
N GLU A 87 -7.93 -5.68 27.16
CA GLU A 87 -7.30 -4.47 26.63
C GLU A 87 -6.61 -4.74 25.28
N THR A 88 -6.38 -3.67 24.52
CA THR A 88 -5.61 -3.70 23.27
C THR A 88 -4.41 -2.78 23.40
N GLN A 89 -3.21 -3.32 23.18
CA GLN A 89 -1.96 -2.56 23.22
C GLN A 89 -1.33 -2.47 21.82
N PRO A 90 -0.96 -1.27 21.34
CA PRO A 90 -0.23 -1.14 20.10
C PRO A 90 1.20 -1.67 20.25
N CYS A 91 1.65 -2.44 19.27
CA CYS A 91 3.01 -2.96 19.17
C CYS A 91 3.63 -2.48 17.86
N TYR A 92 4.82 -1.89 17.95
CA TYR A 92 5.60 -1.51 16.76
C TYR A 92 6.45 -2.70 16.30
N ILE A 93 6.24 -3.12 15.06
CA ILE A 93 6.94 -4.23 14.41
C ILE A 93 7.86 -3.65 13.35
N HIS A 94 9.17 -3.87 13.52
CA HIS A 94 10.19 -3.45 12.57
C HIS A 94 11.23 -4.55 12.40
N LYS A 95 12.04 -4.47 11.33
CA LYS A 95 13.19 -5.37 11.18
C LYS A 95 14.26 -5.00 12.21
N ASN A 96 14.83 -6.00 12.88
CA ASN A 96 16.03 -5.81 13.69
C ASN A 96 17.25 -5.78 12.76
N LEU A 97 17.86 -4.61 12.61
CA LEU A 97 18.97 -4.37 11.68
C LEU A 97 20.35 -4.77 12.26
N LEU A 98 20.41 -5.33 13.46
CA LEU A 98 21.66 -5.74 14.14
C LEU A 98 22.20 -7.11 13.71
N LEU A 99 21.73 -7.68 12.59
CA LEU A 99 22.35 -8.82 11.93
C LEU A 99 22.78 -8.37 10.53
N ASP A 100 24.09 -8.25 10.33
CA ASP A 100 24.82 -7.63 9.21
C ASP A 100 24.35 -8.05 7.81
N THR A 101 23.33 -7.38 7.26
CA THR A 101 23.13 -7.27 5.80
C THR A 101 22.23 -6.07 5.45
N PRO A 102 22.63 -5.18 4.53
CA PRO A 102 21.76 -4.13 4.01
C PRO A 102 20.69 -4.77 3.12
N GLN A 103 19.59 -5.22 3.72
CA GLN A 103 18.43 -5.65 2.96
C GLN A 103 17.59 -4.41 2.67
N LEU A 104 17.48 -4.04 1.38
CA LEU A 104 16.33 -3.28 0.90
C LEU A 104 15.10 -3.86 1.61
N ALA A 105 14.28 -3.00 2.19
CA ALA A 105 12.93 -3.35 2.60
C ALA A 105 12.14 -3.67 1.32
N GLY A 106 12.40 -4.85 0.75
CA GLY A 106 11.48 -5.53 -0.15
C GLY A 106 10.16 -5.58 0.58
N GLY A 107 9.13 -5.04 -0.07
CA GLY A 107 7.77 -4.96 0.42
C GLY A 107 7.45 -6.22 1.20
N ALA A 108 6.95 -6.01 2.42
CA ALA A 108 6.76 -7.02 3.43
C ALA A 108 6.39 -8.39 2.80
N LEU A 109 7.40 -9.25 2.71
CA LEU A 109 7.28 -10.70 2.62
C LEU A 109 7.97 -11.22 3.89
N LEU A 110 7.41 -10.82 5.03
CA LEU A 110 7.71 -11.46 6.30
C LEU A 110 6.79 -12.67 6.43
N ASN A 111 7.34 -13.78 6.90
CA ASN A 111 6.72 -15.10 6.91
C ASN A 111 5.60 -15.26 7.97
N ARG A 112 4.81 -14.20 8.16
CA ARG A 112 3.48 -14.15 8.79
C ARG A 112 2.63 -13.12 8.04
N LYS A 113 2.07 -13.55 6.90
CA LYS A 113 1.03 -12.90 6.09
C LYS A 113 0.90 -11.37 6.26
N PRO A 114 1.84 -10.56 5.77
CA PRO A 114 1.63 -9.13 5.68
C PRO A 114 0.56 -8.86 4.61
N PRO A 115 -0.40 -7.97 4.87
CA PRO A 115 -1.35 -7.57 3.86
C PRO A 115 -0.60 -6.89 2.73
N LEU A 116 -0.80 -7.35 1.49
CA LEU A 116 -0.44 -6.59 0.31
C LEU A 116 -1.18 -5.25 0.44
N CYS A 117 -0.43 -4.19 0.70
CA CYS A 117 -1.00 -2.86 0.73
C CYS A 117 -1.19 -2.43 -0.71
N VAL A 118 -2.43 -2.12 -1.06
CA VAL A 118 -2.77 -1.73 -2.41
C VAL A 118 -3.06 -0.25 -2.40
N CYS A 119 -2.25 0.49 -3.15
CA CYS A 119 -2.30 1.94 -3.17
C CYS A 119 -2.86 2.43 -4.50
N ARG A 120 -3.57 3.56 -4.46
CA ARG A 120 -4.07 4.22 -5.66
C ARG A 120 -3.05 5.24 -6.16
N ASP A 121 -2.73 5.15 -7.44
CA ASP A 121 -2.06 6.24 -8.14
C ASP A 121 -2.98 7.45 -8.31
N LEU A 122 -2.58 8.59 -7.75
CA LEU A 122 -3.26 9.86 -7.94
C LEU A 122 -2.81 10.56 -9.23
N GLY A 123 -1.63 10.23 -9.76
CA GLY A 123 -1.06 10.82 -10.97
C GLY A 123 -1.64 10.27 -12.27
N SER A 124 -2.32 9.11 -12.25
CA SER A 124 -3.00 8.54 -13.43
C SER A 124 -4.42 9.08 -13.63
N LEU A 125 -4.90 9.98 -12.77
CA LEU A 125 -6.15 10.69 -13.01
C LEU A 125 -5.83 11.88 -13.90
N GLY A 126 -6.03 11.69 -15.21
CA GLY A 126 -6.19 12.83 -16.11
C GLY A 126 -7.15 13.84 -15.49
N ASN A 127 -6.80 15.11 -15.62
CA ASN A 127 -7.52 16.26 -15.08
C ASN A 127 -9.05 16.06 -15.24
N PRO A 128 -9.85 16.07 -14.15
CA PRO A 128 -11.29 15.81 -14.23
C PRO A 128 -12.09 16.84 -15.03
N THR A 129 -11.44 17.84 -15.63
CA THR A 129 -12.06 18.91 -16.43
C THR A 129 -12.17 18.63 -17.93
N SER A 130 -11.70 17.49 -18.46
CA SER A 130 -11.74 17.22 -19.91
C SER A 130 -12.89 16.32 -20.38
N ARG A 131 -14.00 16.21 -19.63
CA ARG A 131 -15.24 15.59 -20.13
C ARG A 131 -16.45 16.50 -19.90
N VAL A 132 -16.72 17.33 -20.89
CA VAL A 132 -18.02 17.95 -21.17
C VAL A 132 -18.20 17.80 -22.70
N PRO A 133 -19.40 17.43 -23.19
CA PRO A 133 -19.59 16.75 -24.47
C PRO A 133 -19.16 17.52 -25.71
#